data_AF-A0A6B8TFQ7-F1
#
_entry.id   AF-A0A6B8TFQ7-F1
#
_cell.length_a   1.000
_cell.length_b   1.000
_cell.length_c   1.000
_cell.angle_alpha   90.00
_cell.angle_beta   90.00
_cell.angle_gamma   90.00
#
_symmetry.space_group_name_H-M   'P 1'
#
loop_
_entity.id
_entity.type
_entity.pdbx_description
1 polymer ?
#
loop_
_entity_poly.entity_id
_entity_poly.type
_entity_poly.pdbx_seq_one_letter_code
_entity_poly.pdbx_strand_id
1 'polypeptide(L)'
;MASTTARTTAPTTARRGSNPDSTELLKATLLGDPPEYDPFTGAHLAEGEERPHSHSARAGLEAPRYCRLCGRRMVVQVRPDGWSARCSRHGELDSAMLERR
;
A
#
# COMPACT_ATOMS: atom_id res chain seq x y z
N MET A 1 39.90 -11.68 7.54
CA MET A 1 38.96 -10.58 7.85
C MET A 1 37.56 -11.09 7.52
N ALA A 2 36.81 -11.53 8.54
CA ALA A 2 35.50 -12.13 8.36
C ALA A 2 34.43 -11.04 8.53
N SER A 3 33.83 -10.62 7.41
CA SER A 3 32.72 -9.68 7.42
C SER A 3 31.43 -10.42 7.76
N THR A 4 31.04 -10.34 9.03
CA THR A 4 29.71 -10.74 9.51
C THR A 4 28.68 -9.73 9.01
N THR A 5 27.88 -10.10 8.01
CA THR A 5 26.67 -9.35 7.66
C THR A 5 25.56 -9.73 8.62
N ALA A 6 25.18 -8.80 9.51
CA ALA A 6 24.00 -8.92 10.35
C ALA A 6 22.76 -8.91 9.45
N ARG A 7 21.96 -9.96 9.52
CA ARG A 7 20.68 -10.08 8.84
C ARG A 7 19.65 -9.35 9.70
N THR A 8 19.32 -8.11 9.34
CA THR A 8 18.17 -7.40 9.91
C THR A 8 16.93 -8.21 9.57
N THR A 9 16.33 -8.85 10.56
CA THR A 9 15.04 -9.52 10.42
C THR A 9 13.97 -8.46 10.24
N ALA A 10 13.34 -8.43 9.06
CA ALA A 10 12.11 -7.67 8.84
C ALA A 10 11.05 -8.16 9.84
N PRO A 11 10.22 -7.27 10.41
CA PRO A 11 9.13 -7.71 11.26
C PRO A 11 8.14 -8.50 10.39
N THR A 12 8.05 -9.82 10.64
CA THR A 12 6.90 -10.63 10.21
C THR A 12 5.64 -9.85 10.55
N THR A 13 4.87 -9.44 9.54
CA THR A 13 3.63 -8.69 9.71
C THR A 13 2.66 -9.56 10.50
N ALA A 14 2.72 -9.47 11.83
CA ALA A 14 1.83 -10.17 12.72
C ALA A 14 0.41 -9.86 12.28
N ARG A 15 -0.42 -10.90 12.13
CA ARG A 15 -1.73 -10.83 11.47
C ARG A 15 -2.70 -9.97 12.30
N ARG A 16 -2.58 -8.64 12.19
CA ARG A 16 -3.44 -7.68 12.89
C ARG A 16 -4.91 -7.96 12.52
N GLY A 17 -5.81 -7.86 13.49
CA GLY A 17 -7.26 -7.99 13.26
C GLY A 17 -7.79 -6.91 12.31
N SER A 18 -9.06 -6.99 11.92
CA SER A 18 -9.69 -5.90 11.18
C SER A 18 -9.81 -4.66 12.07
N ASN A 19 -9.44 -3.49 11.55
CA ASN A 19 -9.66 -2.19 12.16
C ASN A 19 -9.99 -1.19 11.03
N PRO A 20 -11.28 -1.01 10.70
CA PRO A 20 -11.69 -0.14 9.61
C PRO A 20 -11.44 1.35 9.92
N ASP A 21 -11.35 1.73 11.19
CA ASP A 21 -11.15 3.11 11.64
C ASP A 21 -9.68 3.51 11.78
N SER A 22 -8.75 2.60 11.45
CA SER A 22 -7.32 2.92 11.41
C SER A 22 -7.05 4.04 10.39
N THR A 23 -6.04 4.87 10.66
CA THR A 23 -5.58 5.93 9.74
C THR A 23 -4.15 5.69 9.27
N GLU A 24 -3.58 4.52 9.57
CA GLU A 24 -2.18 4.19 9.28
C GLU A 24 -1.88 4.23 7.77
N LEU A 25 -2.78 3.70 6.94
CA LEU A 25 -2.61 3.70 5.50
C LEU A 25 -2.59 5.13 4.92
N LEU A 26 -3.49 5.99 5.40
CA LEU A 26 -3.56 7.39 5.01
C LEU A 26 -2.29 8.13 5.43
N LYS A 27 -1.87 7.99 6.68
CA LYS A 27 -0.64 8.63 7.20
C LYS A 27 0.58 8.21 6.40
N ALA A 28 0.80 6.90 6.23
CA ALA A 28 1.95 6.40 5.47
C ALA A 28 1.96 6.91 4.02
N THR A 29 0.78 7.06 3.41
CA THR A 29 0.68 7.57 2.05
C THR A 29 0.96 9.07 1.97
N LEU A 30 0.42 9.86 2.89
CA LEU A 30 0.62 11.31 2.92
C LEU A 30 2.04 11.72 3.32
N LEU A 31 2.68 10.94 4.18
CA LEU A 31 4.05 11.17 4.63
C LEU A 31 5.11 10.66 3.63
N GLY A 32 4.70 9.90 2.62
CA GLY A 32 5.61 9.37 1.60
C GLY A 32 6.48 8.22 2.09
N ASP A 33 6.08 7.51 3.14
CA ASP A 33 6.80 6.35 3.67
C ASP A 33 6.97 5.28 2.58
N PRO A 34 8.12 4.59 2.46
CA PRO A 34 8.30 3.57 1.43
C PRO A 34 7.25 2.45 1.57
N PRO A 35 6.57 2.05 0.48
CA PRO A 35 5.59 0.97 0.52
C PRO A 35 6.27 -0.39 0.73
N GLU A 36 5.73 -1.22 1.63
CA GLU A 36 6.15 -2.62 1.78
C GLU A 36 5.59 -3.48 0.64
N TYR A 37 4.37 -3.14 0.19
CA TYR A 37 3.69 -3.77 -0.93
C TYR A 37 3.36 -2.75 -2.00
N ASP A 38 3.49 -3.15 -3.26
CA ASP A 38 3.07 -2.33 -4.40
C ASP A 38 1.55 -2.11 -4.39
N PRO A 39 1.03 -0.87 -4.42
CA PRO A 39 -0.42 -0.62 -4.30
C PRO A 39 -1.27 -1.10 -5.48
N PHE A 40 -0.68 -1.33 -6.65
CA PHE A 40 -1.40 -1.65 -7.89
C PHE A 40 -1.36 -3.14 -8.21
N THR A 41 -0.24 -3.78 -7.94
CA THR A 41 0.00 -5.20 -8.19
C THR A 41 -0.11 -6.03 -6.92
N GLY A 42 0.29 -5.47 -5.77
CA GLY A 42 0.41 -6.17 -4.49
C GLY A 42 1.75 -6.87 -4.30
N ALA A 43 2.78 -6.57 -5.12
CA ALA A 43 4.10 -7.20 -5.04
C ALA A 43 4.78 -6.87 -3.71
N HIS A 44 5.44 -7.83 -3.07
CA HIS A 44 6.16 -7.64 -1.83
C HIS A 44 7.51 -6.97 -2.08
N LEU A 45 7.52 -5.63 -2.14
CA LEU A 45 8.69 -4.83 -2.47
C LEU A 45 9.83 -5.02 -1.46
N ALA A 46 9.51 -5.21 -0.19
CA ALA A 46 10.51 -5.48 0.86
C ALA A 46 11.22 -6.84 0.70
N GLU A 47 10.67 -7.77 -0.09
CA GLU A 47 11.29 -9.05 -0.44
C GLU A 47 11.93 -9.02 -1.84
N GLY A 48 11.94 -7.84 -2.49
CA GLY A 48 12.45 -7.68 -3.85
C GLY A 48 11.54 -8.28 -4.92
N GLU A 49 10.27 -8.53 -4.62
CA GLU A 49 9.32 -8.97 -5.63
C GLU A 49 8.96 -7.78 -6.54
N GLU A 50 9.17 -7.97 -7.84
CA GLU A 50 8.77 -7.00 -8.86
C GLU A 50 7.67 -7.58 -9.75
N ARG A 51 6.64 -6.78 -9.98
CA ARG A 51 5.59 -7.10 -10.96
C ARG A 51 5.31 -5.90 -11.84
N PRO A 52 5.19 -6.11 -13.16
CA PRO A 52 4.94 -5.02 -14.09
C PRO A 52 3.56 -4.41 -13.81
N HIS A 53 3.54 -3.08 -13.75
CA HIS A 53 2.30 -2.32 -13.67
C HIS A 53 1.51 -2.43 -14.98
N SER A 54 0.18 -2.39 -14.87
CA SER A 54 -0.70 -2.21 -16.02
C SER A 54 -0.41 -0.87 -16.71
N HIS A 55 -0.77 -0.73 -17.99
CA HIS A 55 -0.65 0.55 -18.68
C HIS A 55 -1.42 1.66 -17.96
N SER A 56 -2.62 1.35 -17.47
CA SER A 56 -3.47 2.30 -16.74
C SER A 56 -2.87 2.72 -15.39
N ALA A 57 -2.25 1.80 -14.65
CA ALA A 57 -1.55 2.11 -13.40
C ALA A 57 -0.36 3.05 -13.64
N ARG A 58 0.44 2.77 -14.69
CA ARG A 58 1.56 3.66 -15.10
C ARG A 58 1.08 5.04 -15.53
N ALA A 59 -0.12 5.13 -16.11
CA ALA A 59 -0.75 6.39 -16.49
C ALA A 59 -1.43 7.12 -15.32
N GLY A 60 -1.44 6.56 -14.11
CA GLY A 60 -2.11 7.14 -12.94
C GLY A 60 -3.65 7.11 -13.01
N LEU A 61 -4.22 6.23 -13.85
CA LEU A 61 -5.66 6.12 -14.09
C LEU A 61 -6.33 5.00 -13.25
N GLU A 62 -5.54 4.30 -12.43
CA GLU A 62 -6.02 3.18 -11.62
C GLU A 62 -6.08 3.59 -10.13
N ALA A 63 -7.15 3.21 -9.43
CA ALA A 63 -7.18 3.27 -7.98
C ALA A 63 -6.27 2.17 -7.37
N PRO A 64 -5.61 2.42 -6.23
CA PRO A 64 -4.82 1.39 -5.57
C PRO A 64 -5.72 0.23 -5.14
N ARG A 65 -5.32 -0.99 -5.51
CA ARG A 65 -6.08 -2.22 -5.25
C ARG A 65 -5.57 -3.00 -4.06
N TYR A 66 -4.33 -2.74 -3.65
CA TYR A 66 -3.66 -3.44 -2.56
C TYR A 66 -3.19 -2.44 -1.50
N CYS A 67 -3.31 -2.84 -0.24
CA CYS A 67 -2.80 -2.03 0.86
C CYS A 67 -1.28 -2.04 0.87
N ARG A 68 -0.65 -0.87 0.76
CA ARG A 68 0.82 -0.71 0.75
C ARG A 68 1.55 -1.24 2.00
N LEU A 69 0.80 -1.47 3.08
CA LEU A 69 1.32 -1.90 4.39
C LEU A 69 1.14 -3.40 4.67
N CYS A 70 0.24 -4.10 3.98
CA CYS A 70 0.04 -5.54 4.24
C CYS A 70 -0.34 -6.39 3.03
N GLY A 71 -0.34 -5.82 1.82
CA GLY A 71 -0.62 -6.55 0.58
C GLY A 71 -2.06 -7.06 0.44
N ARG A 72 -2.96 -6.77 1.39
CA ARG A 72 -4.37 -7.19 1.30
C ARG A 72 -5.08 -6.42 0.19
N ARG A 73 -5.87 -7.12 -0.62
CA ARG A 73 -6.81 -6.50 -1.56
C ARG A 73 -7.81 -5.62 -0.81
N MET A 74 -7.92 -4.38 -1.24
CA MET A 74 -8.82 -3.37 -0.69
C MET A 74 -10.19 -3.45 -1.36
N VAL A 75 -11.22 -2.99 -0.66
CA VAL A 75 -12.52 -2.72 -1.30
C VAL A 75 -12.40 -1.35 -1.96
N VAL A 76 -12.54 -1.31 -3.28
CA VAL A 76 -12.40 -0.08 -4.07
C VAL A 76 -13.75 0.32 -4.62
N GLN A 77 -14.10 1.60 -4.46
CA GLN A 77 -15.25 2.23 -5.09
C GLN A 77 -14.78 3.38 -5.97
N VAL A 78 -15.07 3.28 -7.26
CA VAL A 78 -14.79 4.34 -8.24
C VAL A 78 -16.03 5.23 -8.36
N ARG A 79 -15.83 6.55 -8.34
CA ARG A 79 -16.84 7.60 -8.45
C ARG A 79 -16.46 8.53 -9.63
N PRO A 80 -17.39 9.30 -10.21
CA PRO A 80 -17.05 10.24 -11.28
C PRO A 80 -16.00 11.28 -10.87
N ASP A 81 -15.97 11.64 -9.59
CA ASP A 81 -15.06 12.63 -9.00
C ASP A 81 -13.78 12.01 -8.40
N GLY A 82 -13.61 10.68 -8.43
CA GLY A 82 -12.45 10.05 -7.80
C GLY A 82 -12.65 8.60 -7.38
N TRP A 83 -11.99 8.18 -6.31
CA TRP A 83 -12.14 6.84 -5.77
C TRP A 83 -11.89 6.80 -4.26
N SER A 84 -12.51 5.82 -3.61
CA SER A 84 -12.14 5.38 -2.26
C SER A 84 -11.62 3.94 -2.29
N ALA A 85 -10.65 3.63 -1.43
CA ALA A 85 -10.04 2.32 -1.34
C ALA A 85 -9.78 1.98 0.13
N ARG A 86 -10.49 0.96 0.63
CA ARG A 86 -10.50 0.60 2.06
C ARG A 86 -9.80 -0.71 2.33
N CYS A 87 -8.75 -0.65 3.15
CA CYS A 87 -8.16 -1.80 3.79
C CYS A 87 -8.91 -2.13 5.07
N SER A 88 -9.27 -3.40 5.27
CA SER A 88 -9.95 -3.82 6.49
C SER A 88 -9.11 -3.66 7.77
N ARG A 89 -7.79 -3.44 7.67
CA ARG A 89 -6.85 -3.36 8.82
C ARG A 89 -6.28 -1.97 9.06
N HIS A 90 -6.03 -1.23 7.98
CA HIS A 90 -5.21 -0.03 8.00
C HIS A 90 -5.96 1.23 7.57
N GLY A 91 -7.27 1.10 7.33
CA GLY A 91 -8.13 2.22 6.99
C GLY A 91 -8.33 2.47 5.51
N GLU A 92 -8.82 3.67 5.21
CA GLU A 92 -9.23 4.12 3.88
C GLU A 92 -8.23 5.11 3.27
N LEU A 93 -8.12 5.05 1.95
CA LEU A 93 -7.57 6.10 1.11
C LEU A 93 -8.71 6.64 0.24
N ASP A 94 -8.75 7.95 0.08
CA ASP A 94 -9.66 8.62 -0.85
C ASP A 94 -8.84 9.58 -1.71
N SER A 95 -9.14 9.62 -3.01
CA SER A 95 -8.41 10.48 -3.95
C SER A 95 -8.48 11.95 -3.54
N ALA A 96 -9.61 12.41 -2.98
CA ALA A 96 -9.77 13.79 -2.52
C ALA A 96 -8.76 14.17 -1.43
N MET A 97 -8.30 13.21 -0.62
CA MET A 97 -7.28 13.46 0.42
C MET A 97 -5.84 13.46 -0.14
N LEU A 98 -5.63 12.85 -1.31
CA LEU A 98 -4.35 12.74 -2.00
C LEU A 98 -4.13 13.85 -3.03
N GLU A 99 -5.20 14.50 -3.47
CA GLU A 99 -5.21 15.57 -4.48
C GLU A 99 -4.64 16.92 -4.01
N ARG A 100 -3.88 16.96 -2.90
CA ARG A 100 -3.14 18.17 -2.50
C ARG A 100 -2.00 18.43 -3.49
N ARG A 101 -2.30 19.24 -4.51
CA ARG A 101 -1.34 19.93 -5.38
C ARG A 101 -1.05 21.31 -4.84
#